data_AF-A0A378QVE8-F1
#
_entry.id   AF-A0A378QVE8-F1
#
_cell.length_a   1.000
_cell.length_b   1.000
_cell.length_c   1.000
_cell.angle_alpha   90.00
_cell.angle_beta   90.00
_cell.angle_gamma   90.00
#
_symmetry.space_group_name_H-M   'P 1'
#
loop_
_entity.id
_entity.type
_entity.pdbx_description
1 polymer ?
#
loop_
_entity_poly.entity_id
_entity_poly.type
_entity_poly.pdbx_seq_one_letter_code
_entity_poly.pdbx_strand_id
1 'polypeptide(L)'
;MGSVGIQEETGLIISPNALKASHTFDAPDRSVRGRTVTTVFYFELTGDKLPDVAGGDDASLAFWLPLGKLDGRMMFEDHYSVITKMLGL
;
A
#
# COMPACT_ATOMS: atom_id res chain seq x y z
N MET A 1 7.82 -8.08 -10.73
CA MET A 1 8.08 -6.63 -10.95
C MET A 1 7.45 -5.72 -9.88
N GLY A 2 6.48 -6.17 -9.05
CA GLY A 2 5.93 -5.36 -7.95
C GLY A 2 6.54 -5.60 -6.55
N SER A 3 7.54 -6.47 -6.43
CA SER A 3 8.10 -6.92 -5.15
C SER A 3 9.29 -6.08 -4.64
N VAL A 4 9.94 -5.30 -5.50
CA VAL A 4 11.16 -4.55 -5.14
C VAL A 4 10.84 -3.37 -4.22
N GLY A 5 9.85 -2.54 -4.56
CA GLY A 5 9.51 -1.35 -3.76
C GLY A 5 8.98 -1.68 -2.36
N ILE A 6 8.15 -2.71 -2.18
CA ILE A 6 7.69 -3.11 -0.84
C ILE A 6 8.86 -3.57 0.04
N GLN A 7 9.78 -4.34 -0.53
CA GLN A 7 10.93 -4.85 0.22
C GLN A 7 11.87 -3.71 0.62
N GLU A 8 12.11 -2.74 -0.26
CA GLU A 8 12.94 -1.56 0.02
C GLU A 8 12.32 -0.65 1.10
N GLU A 9 11.00 -0.49 1.10
CA GLU A 9 10.30 0.45 1.99
C GLU A 9 9.92 -0.11 3.36
N THR A 10 9.71 -1.44 3.45
CA THR A 10 9.14 -2.08 4.65
C THR A 10 9.96 -3.26 5.17
N GLY A 11 10.97 -3.69 4.42
CA GLY A 11 11.73 -4.92 4.71
C GLY A 11 10.95 -6.23 4.47
N LEU A 12 9.68 -6.16 4.06
CA LEU A 12 8.85 -7.34 3.87
C LEU A 12 9.20 -8.09 2.60
N ILE A 13 9.54 -9.38 2.75
CA ILE A 13 9.67 -10.31 1.63
C ILE A 13 8.31 -10.97 1.40
N ILE A 14 7.63 -10.57 0.32
CA ILE A 14 6.31 -11.10 -0.02
C ILE A 14 6.43 -12.14 -1.13
N SER A 15 5.80 -13.30 -0.93
CA SER A 15 5.68 -14.33 -1.97
C SER A 15 4.81 -13.82 -3.13
N PRO A 16 5.19 -14.04 -4.41
CA PRO A 16 4.34 -13.69 -5.55
C PRO A 16 2.94 -14.32 -5.49
N ASN A 17 2.80 -15.48 -4.82
CA ASN A 17 1.51 -16.17 -4.65
C ASN A 17 0.56 -15.48 -3.67
N ALA A 18 1.04 -14.50 -2.89
CA ALA A 18 0.22 -13.71 -1.98
C ALA A 18 -0.50 -12.54 -2.69
N LEU A 19 -0.18 -12.27 -3.96
CA LEU A 19 -0.84 -11.22 -4.74
C LEU A 19 -2.29 -11.58 -5.01
N LYS A 20 -3.22 -10.74 -4.55
CA LYS A 20 -4.67 -10.89 -4.79
C LYS A 20 -5.17 -10.07 -5.95
N ALA A 21 -4.68 -8.85 -6.07
CA ALA A 21 -5.14 -7.93 -7.09
C ALA A 21 -4.06 -6.90 -7.41
N SER A 22 -4.11 -6.34 -8.61
CA SER A 22 -3.42 -5.13 -8.96
C SER A 22 -4.36 -4.19 -9.71
N HIS A 23 -4.14 -2.89 -9.56
CA HIS A 23 -4.92 -1.88 -10.24
C HIS A 23 -4.08 -0.64 -10.54
N THR A 24 -4.31 -0.04 -11.70
CA THR A 24 -3.67 1.23 -12.08
C THR A 24 -4.62 2.37 -11.80
N PHE A 25 -4.17 3.32 -10.99
CA PHE A 25 -4.86 4.57 -10.69
C PHE A 25 -4.22 5.70 -11.49
N ASP A 26 -4.97 6.27 -12.43
CA ASP A 26 -4.49 7.23 -13.42
C ASP A 26 -5.35 8.50 -13.51
N ALA A 27 -6.21 8.75 -12.50
CA ALA A 27 -7.05 9.94 -12.41
C ALA A 27 -6.19 11.21 -12.61
N PRO A 28 -6.55 12.09 -13.57
CA PRO A 28 -5.68 13.20 -13.96
C PRO A 28 -5.28 14.17 -12.85
N ASP A 29 -6.13 14.29 -11.82
CA ASP A 29 -6.04 15.22 -10.70
C ASP A 29 -5.64 14.53 -9.38
N ARG A 30 -5.21 13.26 -9.43
CA ARG A 30 -4.89 12.52 -8.20
C ARG A 30 -3.70 13.04 -7.40
N SER A 31 -2.80 13.77 -8.06
CA SER A 31 -1.65 14.40 -7.40
C SER A 31 -1.54 15.86 -7.78
N VAL A 32 -1.24 16.69 -6.78
CA VAL A 32 -0.94 18.11 -6.97
C VAL A 32 0.42 18.34 -7.65
N ARG A 33 1.23 17.28 -7.76
CA ARG A 33 2.57 17.34 -8.36
C ARG A 33 2.56 17.23 -9.88
N GLY A 34 1.39 17.11 -10.49
CA GLY A 34 1.20 16.96 -11.93
C GLY A 34 0.66 15.58 -12.31
N ARG A 35 0.88 15.17 -13.56
CA ARG A 35 0.36 13.88 -14.03
C ARG A 35 1.10 12.72 -13.35
N THR A 36 0.43 12.07 -12.43
CA THR A 36 0.95 10.89 -11.70
C THR A 36 0.06 9.69 -11.99
N VAL A 37 0.69 8.57 -12.37
CA VAL A 37 0.03 7.27 -12.56
C VAL A 37 0.66 6.29 -11.59
N THR A 38 -0.15 5.60 -10.80
CA THR A 38 0.32 4.64 -9.80
C THR A 38 -0.31 3.28 -10.02
N THR A 39 0.52 2.24 -10.12
CA THR A 39 0.07 0.85 -10.08
C THR A 39 0.16 0.33 -8.66
N VAL A 40 -0.97 -0.08 -8.10
CA VAL A 40 -1.11 -0.61 -6.74
C VAL A 40 -1.22 -2.12 -6.79
N PHE A 41 -0.57 -2.79 -5.85
CA PHE A 41 -0.61 -4.24 -5.68
C PHE A 41 -1.14 -4.56 -4.29
N TYR A 42 -2.18 -5.39 -4.21
CA TYR A 42 -2.75 -5.86 -2.97
C TYR A 42 -2.28 -7.29 -2.69
N PHE A 43 -1.57 -7.46 -1.58
CA PHE A 43 -1.13 -8.75 -1.08
C PHE A 43 -1.90 -9.11 0.18
N GLU A 44 -2.41 -10.34 0.24
CA GLU A 44 -3.00 -10.89 1.45
C GLU A 44 -1.95 -11.78 2.14
N LEU A 45 -1.52 -11.38 3.32
CA LEU A 45 -0.56 -12.13 4.11
C LEU A 45 -1.30 -13.21 4.89
N THR A 46 -0.83 -14.46 4.77
CA THR A 46 -1.37 -15.59 5.51
C THR A 46 -0.51 -15.89 6.74
N GLY A 47 -1.15 -16.23 7.85
CA GLY A 47 -0.47 -16.57 9.11
C GLY A 47 -1.23 -16.04 10.33
N ASP A 48 -0.88 -16.56 11.50
CA ASP A 48 -1.55 -16.21 12.77
C ASP A 48 -1.01 -14.91 13.39
N LYS A 49 0.08 -14.38 12.84
CA LYS A 49 0.77 -13.18 13.34
C LYS A 49 1.08 -12.24 12.19
N LEU A 50 0.91 -10.95 12.44
CA LEU A 50 1.41 -9.90 11.55
C LEU A 50 2.94 -9.92 11.59
N PRO A 51 3.62 -9.90 10.43
CA PRO A 51 5.08 -9.88 10.41
C PRO A 51 5.61 -8.56 10.94
N ASP A 52 6.81 -8.59 11.51
CA ASP A 52 7.50 -7.38 11.93
C ASP A 52 7.76 -6.49 10.71
N VAL A 53 7.53 -5.20 10.88
CA VAL A 53 7.79 -4.17 9.86
C VAL A 53 8.69 -3.11 10.45
N ALA A 54 9.62 -2.62 9.64
CA ALA A 54 10.49 -1.50 10.00
C ALA A 54 10.46 -0.50 8.85
N GLY A 55 10.56 0.78 9.18
CA GLY A 55 10.71 1.83 8.17
C GLY A 55 12.02 1.66 7.41
N GLY A 56 11.96 1.79 6.09
CA GLY A 56 13.12 1.71 5.19
C GLY A 56 13.77 3.07 4.90
N ASP A 57 14.22 3.24 3.67
CA ASP A 57 15.01 4.40 3.23
C ASP A 57 14.20 5.71 3.24
N ASP A 58 13.00 5.70 2.64
CA ASP A 58 12.13 6.88 2.57
C ASP A 58 11.09 6.94 3.71
N ALA A 59 11.00 5.89 4.53
CA ALA A 59 10.04 5.76 5.63
C ALA A 59 10.73 5.71 7.00
N SER A 60 10.53 6.75 7.82
CA SER A 60 11.06 6.77 9.21
C SER A 60 10.36 5.77 10.16
N LEU A 61 9.16 5.29 9.79
CA LEU A 61 8.37 4.34 10.58
C LEU A 61 7.47 3.50 9.66
N ALA A 62 7.32 2.22 9.97
CA ALA A 62 6.30 1.34 9.39
C ALA A 62 5.54 0.65 10.53
N PHE A 63 4.22 0.49 10.38
CA PHE A 63 3.37 -0.19 11.35
C PHE A 63 2.09 -0.72 10.70
N TRP A 64 1.44 -1.67 11.38
CA TRP A 64 0.14 -2.20 10.97
C TRP A 64 -1.01 -1.35 11.54
N LEU A 65 -1.82 -0.77 10.66
CA LEU A 65 -3.01 -0.01 11.03
C LEU A 65 -4.28 -0.89 10.90
N PRO A 66 -5.09 -1.07 11.97
CA PRO A 66 -6.36 -1.77 11.85
C PRO A 66 -7.31 -1.05 10.88
N LEU A 67 -8.00 -1.80 10.00
CA LEU A 67 -8.89 -1.21 8.98
C LEU A 67 -9.99 -0.31 9.58
N GLY A 68 -10.55 -0.67 10.74
CA GLY A 68 -11.53 0.15 11.46
C GLY A 68 -10.99 1.46 12.05
N LYS A 69 -9.68 1.72 11.91
CA LYS A 69 -9.01 2.95 12.30
C LYS A 69 -8.54 3.78 11.10
N LEU A 70 -8.89 3.38 9.87
CA LEU A 70 -8.62 4.18 8.68
C LEU A 70 -9.33 5.54 8.79
N ASP A 71 -8.57 6.61 8.59
CA ASP A 71 -9.07 7.98 8.52
C ASP A 71 -8.51 8.64 7.27
N GLY A 72 -9.38 9.00 6.32
CA GLY A 72 -8.96 9.61 5.06
C GLY A 72 -8.23 10.94 5.22
N ARG A 73 -8.42 11.65 6.34
CA ARG A 73 -7.73 12.93 6.62
C ARG A 73 -6.27 12.74 7.00
N MET A 74 -5.90 11.54 7.41
CA MET A 74 -4.54 11.17 7.81
C MET A 74 -3.78 10.49 6.65
N MET A 75 -4.41 10.33 5.50
CA MET A 75 -3.83 9.65 4.34
C MET A 75 -3.33 10.67 3.33
N PHE A 76 -2.21 10.35 2.68
CA PHE A 76 -1.65 11.17 1.62
C PHE A 76 -2.49 11.06 0.35
N GLU A 77 -2.76 12.20 -0.29
CA GLU A 77 -3.50 12.29 -1.56
C GLU A 77 -4.76 11.40 -1.60
N ASP A 78 -4.83 10.46 -2.53
CA ASP A 78 -5.98 9.57 -2.76
C ASP A 78 -5.85 8.20 -2.06
N HIS A 79 -4.89 8.01 -1.16
CA HIS A 79 -4.56 6.69 -0.61
C HIS A 79 -5.73 6.03 0.12
N TYR A 80 -6.61 6.80 0.77
CA TYR A 80 -7.82 6.24 1.39
C TYR A 80 -8.78 5.63 0.35
N SER A 81 -8.99 6.32 -0.76
CA SER A 81 -9.81 5.85 -1.89
C SER A 81 -9.18 4.65 -2.57
N VAL A 82 -7.85 4.63 -2.69
CA VAL A 82 -7.10 3.46 -3.18
C VAL A 82 -7.33 2.24 -2.29
N ILE A 83 -7.15 2.38 -0.97
CA ILE A 83 -7.31 1.28 -0.01
C ILE A 83 -8.74 0.72 -0.05
N THR A 84 -9.75 1.58 0.03
CA THR A 84 -11.17 1.18 -0.02
C THR A 84 -11.51 0.48 -1.33
N LYS A 85 -11.05 1.01 -2.47
CA LYS A 85 -11.24 0.39 -3.80
C LYS A 85 -10.62 -1.00 -3.87
N MET A 86 -9.38 -1.16 -3.39
CA MET A 86 -8.67 -2.44 -3.45
C MET A 86 -9.28 -3.50 -2.52
N LEU A 87 -9.87 -3.08 -1.39
CA LEU A 87 -10.53 -3.96 -0.43
C LEU A 87 -12.02 -4.21 -0.73
N GLY A 88 -12.63 -3.44 -1.64
CA GLY A 88 -14.06 -3.51 -1.93
C GLY A 88 -14.94 -2.97 -0.80
N LEU A 89 -14.42 -1.99 -0.04
CA LEU A 89 -15.12 -1.30 1.06
C LEU A 89 -15.92 -0.09 0.58
#